data_AF-R2S1K7-F1
#
_entry.id   AF-R2S1K7-F1
#
_cell.length_a   1.000
_cell.length_b   1.000
_cell.length_c   1.000
_cell.angle_alpha   90.00
_cell.angle_beta   90.00
_cell.angle_gamma   90.00
#
_symmetry.space_group_name_H-M   'P 1'
#
loop_
_entity.id
_entity.type
_entity.pdbx_description
1 polymer ?
#
loop_
_entity_poly.entity_id
_entity_poly.type
_entity_poly.pdbx_seq_one_letter_code
_entity_poly.pdbx_strand_id
1 'polypeptide(L)'
;MINEKIQNLLKELQRECEKEGVSALCTLHKEANILQLLVGGLPDVAALLAIQESELDNKLLVPVKLLRNAGLEALGMETGKTMPDHTFVLNDVNDIPDVLERIRKGEFE
;
A
#
# COMPACT_ATOMS: atom_id res chain seq x y z
N MET A 1 -13.39 -6.25 -18.50
CA MET A 1 -12.39 -5.66 -19.43
C MET A 1 -12.37 -4.13 -19.32
N ILE A 2 -11.17 -3.54 -19.26
CA ILE A 2 -10.96 -2.08 -19.30
C ILE A 2 -11.18 -1.59 -20.74
N ASN A 3 -11.93 -0.50 -20.91
CA ASN A 3 -12.31 0.04 -22.22
C ASN A 3 -11.07 0.43 -23.04
N GLU A 4 -11.10 0.20 -24.36
CA GLU A 4 -10.00 0.50 -25.28
C GLU A 4 -9.55 1.96 -25.26
N LYS A 5 -10.48 2.91 -25.09
CA LYS A 5 -10.15 4.34 -24.96
C LYS A 5 -9.24 4.60 -23.77
N ILE A 6 -9.48 3.94 -22.63
CA ILE A 6 -8.65 4.08 -21.43
C ILE A 6 -7.25 3.49 -21.69
N GLN A 7 -7.18 2.35 -22.36
CA GLN A 7 -5.90 1.73 -22.73
C GLN A 7 -5.08 2.62 -23.67
N ASN A 8 -5.72 3.25 -24.65
CA ASN A 8 -5.06 4.14 -25.59
C ASN A 8 -4.57 5.43 -24.90
N LEU A 9 -5.40 6.03 -24.03
CA LEU A 9 -4.99 7.18 -23.22
C LEU A 9 -3.77 6.86 -22.33
N LEU A 10 -3.71 5.67 -21.74
CA LEU A 10 -2.57 5.27 -20.92
C LEU A 10 -1.28 5.14 -21.75
N LYS A 11 -1.39 4.59 -22.97
CA LYS A 11 -0.26 4.47 -23.91
C LYS A 11 0.22 5.83 -24.43
N GLU A 12 -0.70 6.74 -24.72
CA GLU A 12 -0.39 8.12 -25.12
C GLU A 12 0.33 8.86 -23.99
N LEU A 13 -0.19 8.76 -22.77
CA LEU A 13 0.44 9.35 -21.58
C LEU A 13 1.84 8.78 -21.37
N GLN A 14 2.03 7.46 -21.50
CA GLN A 14 3.36 6.84 -21.39
C GLN A 14 4.37 7.47 -22.35
N ARG A 15 3.99 7.61 -23.62
CA ARG A 15 4.88 8.16 -24.66
C ARG A 15 5.24 9.62 -24.41
N GLU A 16 4.28 10.45 -24.01
CA GLU A 16 4.57 11.85 -23.70
C GLU A 16 5.43 11.97 -22.42
N CYS A 17 5.18 11.13 -21.41
CA CYS A 17 6.05 11.08 -20.22
C CYS A 17 7.50 10.71 -20.59
N GLU A 18 7.70 9.69 -21.42
CA GLU A 18 9.03 9.28 -21.88
C GLU A 18 9.73 10.39 -22.68
N LYS A 19 8.99 11.06 -23.56
CA LYS A 19 9.49 12.15 -24.41
C LYS A 19 9.91 13.38 -23.62
N GLU A 20 9.12 13.77 -22.61
CA GLU A 20 9.37 14.97 -21.80
C GLU A 20 10.27 14.67 -20.58
N GLY A 21 10.71 13.43 -20.39
CA GLY A 21 11.52 13.02 -19.24
C GLY A 21 10.76 13.09 -17.92
N VAL A 22 9.44 12.92 -17.95
CA VAL A 22 8.56 12.95 -16.78
C VAL A 22 8.35 11.52 -16.27
N SER A 23 8.64 11.31 -14.99
CA SER A 23 8.38 10.02 -14.34
C SER A 23 6.91 9.89 -13.92
N ALA A 24 6.35 8.71 -14.11
CA ALA A 24 4.95 8.42 -13.83
C ALA A 24 4.76 6.99 -13.30
N LEU A 25 3.88 6.83 -12.32
CA LEU A 25 3.49 5.55 -11.75
C LEU A 25 1.97 5.54 -11.54
N CYS A 26 1.26 4.62 -12.21
CA CYS A 26 -0.18 4.49 -12.08
C CYS A 26 -0.61 3.02 -12.22
N THR A 27 -1.61 2.63 -11.43
CA THR A 27 -2.31 1.34 -11.57
C THR A 27 -3.80 1.59 -11.76
N LEU A 28 -4.37 1.06 -12.83
CA LEU A 28 -5.80 1.08 -13.10
C LEU A 28 -6.34 -0.34 -12.95
N HIS A 29 -7.47 -0.48 -12.27
CA HIS A 29 -8.08 -1.77 -11.97
C HIS A 29 -9.56 -1.75 -12.32
N LYS A 30 -10.05 -2.84 -12.94
CA LYS A 30 -11.48 -3.13 -13.12
C LYS A 30 -11.69 -4.65 -13.05
N GLU A 31 -12.26 -5.10 -11.94
CA GLU A 31 -12.45 -6.54 -11.65
C GLU A 31 -11.10 -7.27 -11.83
N ALA A 32 -11.05 -8.41 -12.51
CA ALA A 32 -9.80 -9.14 -12.73
C ALA A 32 -8.80 -8.46 -13.70
N ASN A 33 -9.05 -7.24 -14.19
CA ASN A 33 -8.19 -6.57 -15.18
C ASN A 33 -7.38 -5.45 -14.54
N ILE A 34 -6.06 -5.49 -14.73
CA ILE A 34 -5.12 -4.49 -14.24
C ILE A 34 -4.34 -3.92 -15.42
N LEU A 35 -4.18 -2.60 -15.46
CA LEU A 35 -3.25 -1.90 -16.35
C LEU A 35 -2.29 -1.07 -15.49
N GLN A 36 -1.03 -1.06 -15.88
CA GLN A 36 0.02 -0.33 -15.18
C GLN A 36 0.73 0.61 -16.14
N LEU A 37 1.09 1.79 -15.62
CA LEU A 37 1.98 2.75 -16.25
C LEU A 37 3.19 2.91 -15.34
N LEU A 38 4.38 2.73 -15.92
CA LEU A 38 5.65 2.93 -15.25
C LEU A 38 6.60 3.64 -16.22
N VAL A 39 6.94 4.89 -15.91
CA VAL A 39 7.94 5.69 -16.62
C VAL A 39 8.88 6.28 -15.59
N GLY A 40 10.19 6.22 -15.83
CA GLY A 40 11.22 6.76 -14.94
C GLY A 40 12.25 5.74 -14.48
N GLY A 41 13.35 6.23 -13.91
CA GLY A 41 14.39 5.39 -13.33
C GLY A 41 14.02 4.87 -11.94
N LEU A 42 14.82 3.94 -11.42
CA LEU A 42 14.62 3.38 -10.07
C LEU A 42 14.47 4.46 -8.97
N PRO A 43 15.28 5.55 -8.93
CA PRO A 43 15.12 6.60 -7.92
C PRO A 43 13.78 7.34 -8.04
N ASP A 44 13.33 7.62 -9.26
CA ASP A 44 12.07 8.32 -9.50
C ASP A 44 10.88 7.47 -9.07
N VAL A 45 10.91 6.18 -9.40
CA VAL A 45 9.86 5.22 -9.02
C VAL A 45 9.78 5.10 -7.49
N ALA A 46 10.93 5.03 -6.81
CA ALA A 46 10.96 5.02 -5.34
C ALA A 46 10.36 6.31 -4.75
N ALA A 47 10.68 7.48 -5.31
CA ALA A 47 10.11 8.75 -4.87
C ALA A 47 8.59 8.81 -5.10
N LEU A 48 8.11 8.37 -6.28
CA LEU A 48 6.69 8.33 -6.60
C LEU A 48 5.90 7.42 -5.64
N LEU A 49 6.44 6.24 -5.31
CA LEU A 49 5.83 5.34 -4.33
C LEU A 49 5.73 5.99 -2.94
N ALA A 50 6.81 6.63 -2.46
CA ALA A 50 6.82 7.30 -1.17
C ALA A 50 5.82 8.47 -1.11
N ILE A 51 5.74 9.27 -2.17
CA ILE A 51 4.77 10.37 -2.28
C ILE A 51 3.35 9.81 -2.32
N GLN A 52 3.08 8.77 -3.11
CA GLN A 52 1.75 8.15 -3.17
C GLN A 52 1.30 7.63 -1.80
N GLU A 53 2.19 6.95 -1.07
CA GLU A 53 1.90 6.45 0.27
C GLU A 53 1.60 7.59 1.24
N SER A 54 2.43 8.63 1.27
CA SER A 54 2.21 9.80 2.13
C SER A 54 0.90 10.54 1.81
N GLU A 55 0.59 10.72 0.52
CA GLU A 55 -0.64 11.36 0.07
C GLU A 55 -1.90 10.56 0.41
N LEU A 56 -1.81 9.23 0.35
CA LEU A 56 -2.92 8.34 0.67
C LEU A 56 -3.12 8.22 2.19
N ASP A 57 -2.05 8.21 2.98
CA ASP A 57 -2.13 8.23 4.45
C ASP A 57 -2.88 9.48 4.95
N ASN A 58 -2.74 10.61 4.26
CA ASN A 58 -3.48 11.83 4.57
C ASN A 58 -4.98 11.78 4.18
N LYS A 59 -5.38 10.85 3.30
CA LYS A 59 -6.73 10.78 2.72
C LYS A 59 -7.56 9.62 3.25
N LEU A 60 -6.92 8.56 3.73
CA LEU A 60 -7.57 7.34 4.18
C LEU A 60 -7.67 7.31 5.71
N LEU A 61 -8.71 6.65 6.22
CA LEU A 61 -8.88 6.43 7.67
C LEU A 61 -7.95 5.34 8.21
N VAL A 62 -7.43 4.48 7.34
CA VAL A 62 -6.55 3.36 7.68
C VAL A 62 -5.18 3.61 7.04
N PRO A 63 -4.08 3.47 7.80
CA PRO A 63 -2.73 3.59 7.26
C PRO A 63 -2.52 2.72 6.03
N VAL A 64 -1.96 3.31 4.97
CA VAL A 64 -1.70 2.69 3.68
C VAL A 64 -0.83 1.45 3.83
N LYS A 65 0.12 1.47 4.75
CA LYS A 65 0.96 0.30 5.06
C LYS A 65 0.13 -0.92 5.50
N LEU A 66 -0.90 -0.72 6.32
CA LEU A 66 -1.79 -1.81 6.74
C LEU A 66 -2.63 -2.34 5.58
N LEU A 67 -3.17 -1.43 4.76
CA LEU A 67 -3.92 -1.80 3.55
C LEU A 67 -3.05 -2.57 2.55
N ARG A 68 -1.81 -2.13 2.36
CA ARG A 68 -0.82 -2.81 1.50
C ARG A 68 -0.54 -4.22 2.01
N ASN A 69 -0.29 -4.38 3.31
CA ASN A 69 -0.02 -5.69 3.89
C ASN A 69 -1.22 -6.65 3.76
N ALA A 70 -2.44 -6.18 4.04
CA ALA A 70 -3.65 -6.98 3.85
C ALA A 70 -3.83 -7.40 2.37
N GLY A 71 -3.52 -6.50 1.42
CA GLY A 71 -3.55 -6.83 -0.01
C GLY A 71 -2.50 -7.86 -0.41
N LEU A 72 -1.28 -7.77 0.11
CA LEU A 72 -0.21 -8.74 -0.13
C LEU A 72 -0.56 -10.12 0.46
N GLU A 73 -1.12 -10.16 1.67
CA GLU A 73 -1.59 -11.39 2.31
C GLU A 73 -2.71 -12.06 1.49
N ALA A 74 -3.67 -11.27 1.00
CA ALA A 74 -4.74 -11.78 0.12
C ALA A 74 -4.22 -12.35 -1.21
N LEU A 75 -3.04 -11.90 -1.66
CA LEU A 75 -2.33 -12.43 -2.83
C LEU A 75 -1.39 -13.60 -2.49
N GLY A 76 -1.32 -14.02 -1.22
CA GLY A 76 -0.41 -15.08 -0.76
C GLY A 76 1.07 -14.69 -0.79
N MET A 77 1.37 -13.39 -0.79
CA MET A 77 2.75 -12.90 -0.77
C MET A 77 3.24 -12.74 0.66
N GLU A 78 4.51 -13.10 0.92
CA GLU A 78 5.14 -12.83 2.20
C GLU A 78 5.22 -11.32 2.44
N THR A 79 4.47 -10.83 3.42
CA THR A 79 4.62 -9.47 3.90
C THR A 79 5.86 -9.43 4.80
N GLY A 80 6.76 -8.47 4.55
CA GLY A 80 7.83 -8.19 5.50
C GLY A 80 7.18 -7.89 6.84
N LYS A 81 7.53 -8.66 7.88
CA LYS A 81 6.91 -8.64 9.21
C LYS A 81 6.46 -7.22 9.58
N THR A 82 5.15 -6.96 9.47
CA THR A 82 4.51 -6.01 10.39
C THR A 82 4.88 -6.47 11.79
N MET A 83 5.10 -5.52 12.71
CA MET A 83 5.59 -5.77 14.09
C MET A 83 5.09 -7.12 14.62
N PRO A 84 5.94 -7.90 15.32
CA PRO A 84 5.60 -9.24 15.75
C PRO A 84 4.17 -9.28 16.32
N ASP A 85 3.32 -10.13 15.75
CA ASP A 85 1.96 -10.28 16.26
C ASP A 85 2.04 -10.72 17.73
N HIS A 86 1.63 -9.83 18.63
CA HIS A 86 1.57 -10.15 20.05
C HIS A 86 0.30 -10.96 20.31
N THR A 87 0.47 -12.26 20.54
CA THR A 87 -0.59 -13.08 21.10
C THR A 87 -0.55 -13.00 22.63
N PHE A 88 -1.55 -12.38 23.23
CA PHE A 88 -1.71 -12.36 24.68
C PHE A 88 -2.60 -13.52 25.12
N VAL A 89 -2.03 -14.47 25.87
CA VAL A 89 -2.80 -15.56 26.49
C VAL A 89 -3.16 -15.14 27.90
N LEU A 90 -4.46 -14.98 28.16
CA LEU A 90 -4.98 -14.58 29.47
C LEU A 90 -5.55 -15.80 30.19
N ASN A 91 -5.24 -15.91 31.48
CA ASN A 91 -5.85 -16.92 32.35
C ASN A 91 -7.20 -16.45 32.91
N ASP A 92 -7.41 -15.13 32.97
CA ASP A 92 -8.64 -14.50 33.43
C ASP A 92 -9.04 -13.34 32.49
N VAL A 93 -10.34 -13.20 32.22
CA VAL A 93 -10.93 -12.12 31.43
C VAL A 93 -10.76 -10.76 32.13
N ASN A 94 -10.66 -10.76 33.46
CA ASN A 94 -10.44 -9.55 34.26
C ASN A 94 -9.05 -8.94 34.05
N ASP A 95 -8.11 -9.65 33.41
CA ASP A 95 -6.76 -9.15 33.12
C ASP A 95 -6.71 -8.27 31.85
N ILE A 96 -7.78 -8.26 31.04
CA ILE A 96 -7.86 -7.50 29.79
C ILE A 96 -7.57 -6.00 30.01
N PRO A 97 -8.15 -5.30 31.00
CA PRO A 97 -7.90 -3.87 31.19
C PRO A 97 -6.43 -3.56 31.50
N ASP A 98 -5.73 -4.42 32.26
CA ASP A 98 -4.31 -4.23 32.58
C ASP A 98 -3.43 -4.41 31.33
N VAL A 99 -3.72 -5.46 30.55
CA VAL A 99 -3.00 -5.73 29.30
C VAL A 99 -3.16 -4.59 28.31
N LEU A 100 -4.37 -4.05 28.16
CA LEU A 100 -4.63 -2.89 27.32
C LEU A 100 -3.88 -1.63 27.80
N GLU A 101 -3.79 -1.40 29.12
CA GLU A 101 -3.02 -0.29 29.68
C GLU A 101 -1.51 -0.42 29.42
N ARG A 102 -0.98 -1.65 29.48
CA ARG A 102 0.44 -1.93 29.21
C ARG A 102 0.77 -1.80 27.73
N ILE A 103 -0.14 -2.21 26.83
CA ILE A 103 -0.05 -1.91 25.39
C ILE A 103 -0.03 -0.40 25.16
N ARG A 104 -0.94 0.35 25.80
CA ARG A 104 -1.01 1.81 25.69
C ARG A 104 0.28 2.50 26.17
N LYS A 105 0.99 1.92 27.13
CA LYS A 105 2.29 2.39 27.64
C LYS A 105 3.49 1.99 26.77
N GLY A 106 3.30 1.18 25.73
CA GLY A 106 4.37 0.70 24.87
C GLY A 106 5.25 -0.36 25.52
N GLU A 107 4.76 -1.10 26.53
CA GLU A 107 5.56 -2.10 27.25
C GLU A 107 5.90 -3.36 26.42
N PHE A 108 5.36 -3.48 25.22
CA PHE A 108 5.51 -4.64 24.34
C PHE A 108 6.18 -4.32 23.00
N GLU A 109 6.73 -3.11 22.83
CA GLU A 109 7.54 -2.74 21.66
C GLU A 109 8.97 -3.32 21.69
#